data_AF-A0A7V2F3U4-F1
#
_entry.id   AF-A0A7V2F3U4-F1
#
_cell.length_a   1.000
_cell.length_b   1.000
_cell.length_c   1.000
_cell.angle_alpha   90.00
_cell.angle_beta   90.00
_cell.angle_gamma   90.00
#
_symmetry.space_group_name_H-M   'P 1'
#
loop_
_entity.id
_entity.type
_entity.pdbx_description
1 polymer ?
#
loop_
_entity_poly.entity_id
_entity_poly.type
_entity_poly.pdbx_seq_one_letter_code
_entity_poly.pdbx_strand_id
1 'polypeptide(L)'
;VPYPGIREILADALSSADCRTVIVSGRSISDLLPLLGIEKGIEIWGCHGWERRGPAGDYMGPELGSDVLALLDKAASMATEAGFGESLEIKAACVAIHWRGLDDRNKAALKDTVGAGWLGLSEGTELEVHPFNGGLELRPAGMDKGVVVERLLSETGGAAAYLGDDLTDEDAFRAISGRGIGVLVRPVLRKTAADIWLVPPGELLSFLGRWIESCGGRYGK
;
A
#
# COMPACT_ATOMS: atom_id res chain seq x y z
N VAL A 1 10.16 -4.44 7.02
CA VAL A 1 11.51 -4.02 6.57
C VAL A 1 11.69 -4.59 5.16
N PRO A 2 12.24 -3.83 4.20
CA PRO A 2 12.46 -4.33 2.84
C PRO A 2 13.36 -5.56 2.85
N TYR A 3 13.21 -6.44 1.87
CA TYR A 3 14.16 -7.54 1.69
C TYR A 3 15.57 -7.00 1.41
N PRO A 4 16.64 -7.71 1.81
CA PRO A 4 18.02 -7.32 1.48
C PRO A 4 18.19 -7.13 -0.04
N GLY A 5 18.93 -6.10 -0.45
CA GLY A 5 19.18 -5.80 -1.88
C GLY A 5 18.12 -4.93 -2.57
N ILE A 6 16.96 -4.69 -1.93
CA ILE A 6 15.86 -3.94 -2.55
C ILE A 6 16.17 -2.44 -2.67
N ARG A 7 16.89 -1.86 -1.72
CA ARG A 7 17.20 -0.43 -1.79
C ARG A 7 18.18 -0.14 -2.93
N GLU A 8 19.16 -1.03 -3.09
CA GLU A 8 20.19 -0.98 -4.12
C GLU A 8 19.58 -1.11 -5.52
N ILE A 9 18.74 -2.13 -5.74
CA ILE A 9 18.13 -2.35 -7.06
C ILE A 9 17.10 -1.27 -7.42
N LEU A 10 16.44 -0.66 -6.43
CA LEU A 10 15.56 0.50 -6.66
C LEU A 10 16.38 1.72 -7.11
N ALA A 11 17.56 1.94 -6.54
CA ALA A 11 18.44 3.00 -7.00
C ALA A 11 18.90 2.77 -8.46
N ASP A 12 19.20 1.52 -8.83
CA ASP A 12 19.54 1.16 -10.21
C ASP A 12 18.36 1.41 -11.15
N ALA A 13 17.14 1.00 -10.77
CA ALA A 13 15.93 1.23 -11.56
C ALA A 13 15.67 2.73 -11.79
N LEU A 14 15.89 3.56 -10.78
CA LEU A 14 15.74 5.01 -10.87
C LEU A 14 16.79 5.68 -11.77
N SER A 15 17.91 5.00 -12.03
CA SER A 15 18.93 5.49 -12.96
C SER A 15 18.64 5.17 -14.43
N SER A 16 17.67 4.27 -14.71
CA SER A 16 17.26 3.92 -16.07
C SER A 16 16.24 4.94 -16.60
N ALA A 17 16.55 5.58 -17.72
CA ALA A 17 15.67 6.55 -18.36
C ALA A 17 14.41 5.92 -18.98
N ASP A 18 14.46 4.63 -19.32
CA ASP A 18 13.39 3.93 -20.04
C ASP A 18 12.51 3.06 -19.11
N CYS A 19 12.72 3.14 -17.78
CA CYS A 19 11.93 2.40 -16.79
C CYS A 19 11.28 3.34 -15.78
N ARG A 20 9.99 3.67 -15.97
CA ARG A 20 9.19 4.37 -14.95
C ARG A 20 8.95 3.42 -13.77
N THR A 21 9.53 3.73 -12.62
CA THR A 21 9.34 2.98 -11.38
C THR A 21 8.38 3.74 -10.46
N VAL A 22 7.36 3.05 -9.93
CA VAL A 22 6.34 3.62 -9.03
C VAL A 22 6.16 2.70 -7.83
N ILE A 23 6.05 3.26 -6.62
CA ILE A 23 5.72 2.52 -5.40
C ILE A 23 4.26 2.74 -5.07
N VAL A 24 3.50 1.66 -4.86
CA VAL A 24 2.10 1.72 -4.41
C VAL A 24 1.98 0.96 -3.09
N SER A 25 1.46 1.60 -2.04
CA SER A 25 1.52 1.05 -0.68
C SER A 25 0.34 1.50 0.19
N GLY A 26 -0.03 0.65 1.16
CA GLY A 26 -0.98 1.00 2.23
C GLY A 26 -0.37 1.83 3.38
N ARG A 27 0.96 1.99 3.39
CA ARG A 27 1.67 2.86 4.36
C ARG A 27 1.54 4.32 3.95
N SER A 28 1.74 5.21 4.92
CA SER A 28 1.87 6.63 4.62
C SER A 28 3.17 6.92 3.84
N ILE A 29 3.20 7.98 3.03
CA ILE A 29 4.41 8.44 2.34
C ILE A 29 5.47 8.81 3.37
N SER A 30 5.09 9.43 4.49
CA SER A 30 6.01 9.74 5.60
C SER A 30 6.67 8.51 6.21
N ASP A 31 6.01 7.36 6.24
CA ASP A 31 6.60 6.10 6.71
C ASP A 31 7.49 5.43 5.66
N LEU A 32 7.14 5.59 4.38
CA LEU A 32 7.82 4.93 3.27
C LEU A 32 9.20 5.53 2.98
N LEU A 33 9.32 6.87 3.02
CA LEU A 33 10.58 7.57 2.72
C LEU A 33 11.76 7.07 3.56
N PRO A 34 11.72 7.08 4.91
CA PRO A 34 12.83 6.58 5.72
C PRO A 34 13.01 5.06 5.61
N LEU A 35 11.92 4.31 5.38
CA LEU A 35 11.97 2.85 5.24
C LEU A 35 12.71 2.41 3.97
N LEU A 36 12.57 3.15 2.88
CA LEU A 36 13.20 2.83 1.61
C LEU A 36 14.51 3.59 1.39
N GLY A 37 14.79 4.62 2.19
CA GLY A 37 15.96 5.47 2.01
C GLY A 37 15.91 6.25 0.69
N ILE A 38 14.71 6.60 0.23
CA ILE A 38 14.49 7.30 -1.03
C ILE A 38 14.21 8.77 -0.74
N GLU A 39 15.06 9.66 -1.23
CA GLU A 39 14.88 11.10 -1.05
C GLU A 39 14.13 11.74 -2.21
N LYS A 40 14.38 11.35 -3.47
CA LYS A 40 13.79 11.94 -4.69
C LYS A 40 13.77 10.93 -5.84
N GLY A 41 13.10 11.27 -6.94
CA GLY A 41 13.20 10.55 -8.21
C GLY A 41 12.19 9.43 -8.43
N ILE A 42 11.47 9.00 -7.39
CA ILE A 42 10.42 7.98 -7.51
C ILE A 42 9.04 8.58 -7.23
N GLU A 43 8.05 8.12 -8.00
CA GLU A 43 6.65 8.38 -7.68
C GLU A 43 6.16 7.38 -6.62
N ILE A 44 5.44 7.88 -5.62
CA ILE A 44 4.90 7.07 -4.52
C ILE A 44 3.42 7.36 -4.37
N TRP A 45 2.63 6.31 -4.32
CA TRP A 45 1.23 6.32 -3.91
C TRP A 45 1.12 5.65 -2.54
N GLY A 46 0.80 6.46 -1.52
CA GLY A 46 0.63 6.02 -0.13
C GLY A 46 -0.84 5.87 0.23
N CYS A 47 -1.11 5.35 1.43
CA CYS A 47 -2.46 5.14 1.97
C CYS A 47 -3.41 4.50 0.95
N HIS A 48 -2.97 3.43 0.26
CA HIS A 48 -3.76 2.72 -0.76
C HIS A 48 -4.12 3.55 -2.01
N GLY A 49 -3.41 4.65 -2.27
CA GLY A 49 -3.65 5.53 -3.41
C GLY A 49 -4.23 6.90 -3.04
N TRP A 50 -4.55 7.11 -1.76
CA TRP A 50 -5.14 8.36 -1.29
C TRP A 50 -4.16 9.53 -1.22
N GLU A 51 -2.86 9.28 -1.18
CA GLU A 51 -1.84 10.32 -1.28
C GLU A 51 -0.84 9.96 -2.36
N ARG A 52 -0.29 10.98 -3.00
CA ARG A 52 0.69 10.85 -4.06
C ARG A 52 1.85 11.80 -3.83
N ARG A 53 3.06 11.30 -4.08
CA ARG A 53 4.25 12.11 -4.22
C ARG A 53 4.86 11.86 -5.59
N GLY A 54 4.96 12.89 -6.41
CA GLY A 54 5.61 12.82 -7.72
C GLY A 54 7.13 12.70 -7.62
N PRO A 55 7.81 12.37 -8.74
CA PRO A 55 9.26 12.19 -8.76
C PRO A 55 10.04 13.48 -8.44
N ALA A 56 9.44 14.65 -8.70
CA ALA A 56 9.99 15.96 -8.32
C ALA A 56 9.83 16.28 -6.83
N GLY A 57 9.05 15.47 -6.10
CA GLY A 57 8.75 15.65 -4.68
C GLY A 57 7.50 16.48 -4.40
N ASP A 58 6.73 16.84 -5.43
CA ASP A 58 5.39 17.40 -5.31
C ASP A 58 4.48 16.43 -4.55
N TYR A 59 3.77 16.93 -3.53
CA TYR A 59 2.87 16.13 -2.71
C TYR A 59 1.43 16.53 -3.00
N MET A 60 0.59 15.52 -3.21
CA MET A 60 -0.86 15.62 -3.30
C MET A 60 -1.45 14.75 -2.19
N GLY A 61 -2.07 15.40 -1.21
CA GLY A 61 -2.80 14.71 -0.15
C GLY A 61 -4.17 14.21 -0.62
N PRO A 62 -4.89 13.51 0.25
CA PRO A 62 -6.23 13.03 -0.07
C PRO A 62 -7.22 14.18 -0.18
N GLU A 63 -8.07 14.13 -1.20
CA GLU A 63 -9.18 15.06 -1.38
C GLU A 63 -10.41 14.50 -0.65
N LEU A 64 -10.46 14.69 0.66
CA LEU A 64 -11.57 14.24 1.50
C LEU A 64 -12.57 15.36 1.77
N GLY A 65 -13.86 15.03 1.71
CA GLY A 65 -14.93 15.92 2.17
C GLY A 65 -14.86 16.17 3.67
N SER A 66 -15.37 17.32 4.13
CA SER A 66 -15.40 17.67 5.55
C SER A 66 -16.13 16.62 6.41
N ASP A 67 -17.17 16.00 5.85
CA ASP A 67 -17.98 15.01 6.56
C ASP A 67 -17.18 13.72 6.81
N VAL A 68 -16.40 13.29 5.81
CA VAL A 68 -15.49 12.14 5.92
C VAL A 68 -14.41 12.42 6.99
N LEU A 69 -13.78 13.60 6.96
CA LEU A 69 -12.78 13.98 7.96
C LEU A 69 -13.37 13.97 9.38
N ALA A 70 -14.56 14.54 9.57
CA ALA A 70 -15.24 14.53 10.86
C ALA A 70 -15.57 13.12 11.36
N LEU A 71 -15.92 12.20 10.46
CA LEU A 71 -16.16 10.80 10.80
C LEU A 71 -14.86 10.06 11.19
N LEU A 72 -13.74 10.34 10.52
CA LEU A 72 -12.43 9.79 10.90
C LEU A 72 -11.97 10.31 12.27
N ASP A 73 -12.14 11.60 12.55
CA ASP A 73 -11.85 12.19 13.87
C ASP A 73 -12.72 11.56 14.98
N LYS A 74 -14.00 11.32 14.67
CA LYS A 74 -14.91 10.61 15.57
C LYS A 74 -14.45 9.17 15.81
N ALA A 75 -14.03 8.47 14.76
CA ALA A 75 -13.51 7.11 14.87
C ALA A 75 -12.26 7.02 15.77
N ALA A 76 -11.35 7.99 15.64
CA ALA A 76 -10.16 8.13 16.50
C ALA A 76 -10.53 8.42 17.97
N SER A 77 -11.51 9.29 18.19
CA SER A 77 -12.02 9.62 19.52
C SER A 77 -12.62 8.38 20.20
N MET A 78 -13.44 7.61 19.48
CA MET A 78 -14.03 6.37 19.99
C MET A 78 -12.98 5.35 20.44
N ALA A 79 -11.88 5.19 19.69
CA ALA A 79 -10.79 4.30 20.08
C ALA A 79 -10.06 4.78 21.34
N THR A 80 -9.85 6.08 21.46
CA THR A 80 -9.19 6.70 22.61
C THR A 80 -10.05 6.58 23.87
N GLU A 81 -11.34 6.89 23.77
CA GLU A 81 -12.32 6.77 24.86
C GLU A 81 -12.50 5.32 25.33
N ALA A 82 -12.40 4.35 24.42
CA ALA A 82 -12.41 2.93 24.74
C ALA A 82 -11.11 2.41 25.39
N GLY A 83 -10.10 3.27 25.58
CA GLY A 83 -8.81 2.91 26.20
C GLY A 83 -7.80 2.28 25.25
N PHE A 84 -8.03 2.35 23.93
CA PHE A 84 -7.15 1.79 22.90
C PHE A 84 -6.37 2.87 22.13
N GLY A 85 -6.20 4.07 22.69
CA GLY A 85 -5.47 5.16 22.04
C GLY A 85 -4.03 4.82 21.64
N GLU A 86 -3.31 4.02 22.44
CA GLU A 86 -1.95 3.57 22.12
C GLU A 86 -1.89 2.58 20.95
N SER A 87 -3.02 1.96 20.63
CA SER A 87 -3.18 1.04 19.51
C SER A 87 -3.63 1.75 18.23
N LEU A 88 -3.91 3.04 18.31
CA LEU A 88 -4.43 3.85 17.21
C LEU A 88 -3.30 4.40 16.35
N GLU A 89 -3.46 4.29 15.04
CA GLU A 89 -2.62 4.89 14.03
C GLU A 89 -3.49 5.79 13.15
N ILE A 90 -3.19 7.10 13.15
CA ILE A 90 -3.88 8.07 12.30
C ILE A 90 -2.98 8.34 11.09
N LYS A 91 -3.53 8.14 9.88
CA LYS A 91 -2.86 8.42 8.61
C LYS A 91 -3.58 9.55 7.88
N ALA A 92 -3.01 9.98 6.74
CA ALA A 92 -3.55 11.09 5.96
C ALA A 92 -5.02 10.89 5.54
N ALA A 93 -5.42 9.66 5.22
CA ALA A 93 -6.74 9.37 4.66
C ALA A 93 -7.54 8.30 5.43
N CYS A 94 -7.00 7.78 6.54
CA CYS A 94 -7.64 6.68 7.26
C CYS A 94 -7.18 6.63 8.71
N VAL A 95 -7.92 5.87 9.51
CA VAL A 95 -7.56 5.55 10.89
C VAL A 95 -7.48 4.04 11.01
N ALA A 96 -6.39 3.54 11.59
CA ALA A 96 -6.17 2.12 11.83
C ALA A 96 -6.03 1.84 13.32
N ILE A 97 -6.56 0.70 13.76
CA ILE A 97 -6.43 0.23 15.13
C ILE A 97 -5.74 -1.14 15.11
N HIS A 98 -4.65 -1.25 15.86
CA HIS A 98 -3.83 -2.45 15.94
C HIS A 98 -4.17 -3.25 17.20
N TRP A 99 -4.10 -4.57 17.12
CA TRP A 99 -4.28 -5.43 18.30
C TRP A 99 -3.10 -6.39 18.52
N ARG A 100 -2.01 -6.18 17.79
CA ARG A 100 -0.76 -6.91 18.02
C ARG A 100 -0.20 -6.49 19.37
N GLY A 101 0.08 -7.47 20.23
CA GLY A 101 0.55 -7.23 21.59
C GLY A 101 -0.55 -7.17 22.64
N LEU A 102 -1.83 -7.08 22.24
CA LEU A 102 -2.95 -7.22 23.17
C LEU A 102 -3.16 -8.69 23.56
N ASP A 103 -3.62 -8.92 24.79
CA ASP A 103 -4.16 -10.21 25.20
C ASP A 103 -5.55 -10.46 24.56
N ASP A 104 -6.04 -11.69 24.62
CA ASP A 104 -7.27 -12.07 23.92
C ASP A 104 -8.53 -11.38 24.49
N ARG A 105 -8.50 -10.99 25.77
CA ARG A 105 -9.59 -10.23 26.40
C ARG A 105 -9.66 -8.82 25.84
N ASN A 106 -8.53 -8.14 25.74
CA ASN A 106 -8.42 -6.80 25.18
C ASN A 106 -8.70 -6.79 23.67
N LYS A 107 -8.28 -7.83 22.94
CA LYS A 107 -8.67 -8.02 21.53
C LYS A 107 -10.18 -8.12 21.35
N ALA A 108 -10.85 -8.92 22.18
CA ALA A 108 -12.30 -9.08 22.11
C ALA A 108 -12.99 -7.75 22.44
N ALA A 109 -12.60 -7.10 23.54
CA ALA A 109 -13.14 -5.80 23.93
C ALA A 109 -12.96 -4.73 22.84
N LEU A 110 -11.78 -4.66 22.20
CA LEU A 110 -11.52 -3.73 21.11
C LEU A 110 -12.46 -3.97 19.92
N LYS A 111 -12.66 -5.23 19.52
CA LYS A 111 -13.57 -5.58 18.42
C LYS A 111 -15.02 -5.22 18.74
N ASP A 112 -15.46 -5.53 19.95
CA ASP A 112 -16.84 -5.29 20.40
C ASP A 112 -17.14 -3.79 20.62
N THR A 113 -16.12 -2.97 20.88
CA THR A 113 -16.27 -1.53 21.10
C THR A 113 -15.91 -0.73 19.85
N VAL A 114 -14.60 -0.62 19.56
CA VAL A 114 -14.06 0.16 18.44
C VAL A 114 -14.53 -0.42 17.12
N GLY A 115 -14.46 -1.74 16.94
CA GLY A 115 -14.87 -2.40 15.70
C GLY A 115 -16.35 -2.20 15.39
N ALA A 116 -17.24 -2.46 16.36
CA ALA A 116 -18.68 -2.22 16.21
C ALA A 116 -19.00 -0.72 15.98
N GLY A 117 -18.30 0.17 16.68
CA GLY A 117 -18.42 1.60 16.51
C GLY A 117 -18.06 2.08 15.11
N TRP A 118 -16.93 1.61 14.58
CA TRP A 118 -16.48 1.94 13.22
C TRP A 118 -17.42 1.38 12.15
N LEU A 119 -17.96 0.17 12.36
CA LEU A 119 -19.02 -0.35 11.48
C LEU A 119 -20.23 0.57 11.46
N GLY A 120 -20.69 1.05 12.61
CA GLY A 120 -21.79 2.03 12.68
C GLY A 120 -21.48 3.37 12.00
N LEU A 121 -20.21 3.80 11.95
CA LEU A 121 -19.80 4.99 11.20
C LEU A 121 -19.74 4.75 9.68
N SER A 122 -19.48 3.52 9.24
CA SER A 122 -19.47 3.15 7.81
C SER A 122 -20.87 3.00 7.21
N GLU A 123 -21.89 2.73 8.04
CA GLU A 123 -23.26 2.53 7.55
C GLU A 123 -23.84 3.80 6.91
N GLY A 124 -24.11 3.75 5.60
CA GLY A 124 -24.69 4.85 4.85
C GLY A 124 -23.75 6.03 4.61
N THR A 125 -22.44 5.84 4.80
CA THR A 125 -21.40 6.84 4.53
C THR A 125 -20.45 6.36 3.43
N GLU A 126 -19.47 7.19 3.09
CA GLU A 126 -18.42 6.83 2.12
C GLU A 126 -17.26 6.04 2.77
N LEU A 127 -17.37 5.67 4.06
CA LEU A 127 -16.31 4.94 4.77
C LEU A 127 -16.56 3.43 4.72
N GLU A 128 -15.48 2.66 4.72
CA GLU A 128 -15.47 1.20 4.81
C GLU A 128 -14.49 0.72 5.89
N VAL A 129 -14.88 -0.34 6.59
CA VAL A 129 -14.04 -1.03 7.57
C VAL A 129 -13.34 -2.21 6.88
N HIS A 130 -12.01 -2.15 6.82
CA HIS A 130 -11.19 -3.21 6.25
C HIS A 130 -10.39 -3.95 7.34
N PRO A 131 -10.53 -5.27 7.46
CA PRO A 131 -9.63 -6.05 8.29
C PRO A 131 -8.27 -6.21 7.62
N PHE A 132 -7.21 -6.09 8.41
CA PHE A 132 -5.86 -6.44 7.99
C PHE A 132 -5.20 -7.37 9.01
N ASN A 133 -4.03 -7.90 8.65
CA ASN A 133 -3.28 -8.76 9.56
C ASN A 133 -2.84 -7.96 10.80
N GLY A 134 -3.59 -8.07 11.90
CA GLY A 134 -3.26 -7.41 13.15
C GLY A 134 -4.11 -6.20 13.51
N GLY A 135 -5.19 -5.91 12.77
CA GLY A 135 -6.05 -4.77 13.09
C GLY A 135 -7.24 -4.56 12.16
N LEU A 136 -7.89 -3.41 12.33
CA LEU A 136 -8.92 -2.86 11.44
C LEU A 136 -8.49 -1.49 10.94
N GLU A 137 -8.85 -1.15 9.72
CA GLU A 137 -8.66 0.18 9.11
C GLU A 137 -10.03 0.72 8.70
N LEU A 138 -10.36 1.95 9.11
CA LEU A 138 -11.49 2.71 8.61
C LEU A 138 -10.97 3.73 7.61
N ARG A 139 -11.43 3.65 6.36
CA ARG A 139 -10.99 4.52 5.27
C ARG A 139 -12.14 4.80 4.29
N PRO A 140 -12.05 5.85 3.47
CA PRO A 140 -13.04 6.09 2.44
C PRO A 140 -12.95 5.05 1.31
N ALA A 141 -14.09 4.70 0.75
CA ALA A 141 -14.24 3.86 -0.42
C ALA A 141 -13.78 4.59 -1.70
N GLY A 142 -13.61 3.83 -2.79
CA GLY A 142 -13.35 4.39 -4.12
C GLY A 142 -11.88 4.53 -4.50
N MET A 143 -10.94 4.19 -3.61
CA MET A 143 -9.53 4.10 -3.93
C MET A 143 -8.92 2.81 -3.39
N ASP A 144 -8.18 2.11 -4.25
CA ASP A 144 -7.35 0.96 -3.90
C ASP A 144 -6.11 0.90 -4.81
N LYS A 145 -5.24 -0.10 -4.59
CA LYS A 145 -4.02 -0.25 -5.40
C LYS A 145 -4.33 -0.55 -6.88
N GLY A 146 -5.47 -1.18 -7.17
CA GLY A 146 -5.97 -1.43 -8.52
C GLY A 146 -6.30 -0.14 -9.26
N VAL A 147 -7.04 0.77 -8.63
CA VAL A 147 -7.35 2.10 -9.19
C VAL A 147 -6.08 2.87 -9.55
N VAL A 148 -5.07 2.83 -8.67
CA VAL A 148 -3.76 3.44 -8.94
C VAL A 148 -3.09 2.79 -10.16
N VAL A 149 -3.10 1.46 -10.25
CA VAL A 149 -2.52 0.72 -11.37
C VAL A 149 -3.25 1.03 -12.68
N GLU A 150 -4.57 1.07 -12.70
CA GLU A 150 -5.35 1.43 -13.90
C GLU A 150 -4.97 2.83 -14.42
N ARG A 151 -4.84 3.79 -13.50
CA ARG A 151 -4.40 5.15 -13.83
C ARG A 151 -3.00 5.14 -14.42
N LEU A 152 -2.03 4.51 -13.77
CA LEU A 152 -0.64 4.44 -14.25
C LEU A 152 -0.54 3.76 -15.62
N LEU A 153 -1.32 2.70 -15.84
CA LEU A 153 -1.38 2.02 -17.13
C LEU A 153 -2.05 2.89 -18.20
N SER A 154 -2.98 3.79 -17.86
CA SER A 154 -3.55 4.74 -18.83
C SER A 154 -2.56 5.82 -19.28
N GLU A 155 -1.59 6.13 -18.43
CA GLU A 155 -0.52 7.10 -18.69
C GLU A 155 0.67 6.49 -19.46
N THR A 156 0.72 5.16 -19.61
CA THR A 156 1.87 4.44 -20.17
C THR A 156 1.45 3.51 -21.31
N GLY A 157 2.29 3.39 -22.34
CA GLY A 157 2.05 2.52 -23.50
C GLY A 157 3.00 1.32 -23.61
N GLY A 158 3.89 1.14 -22.64
CA GLY A 158 4.94 0.12 -22.65
C GLY A 158 4.57 -1.17 -21.92
N ALA A 159 5.53 -2.09 -21.82
CA ALA A 159 5.41 -3.26 -20.96
C ALA A 159 5.34 -2.83 -19.48
N ALA A 160 4.46 -3.48 -18.71
CA ALA A 160 4.26 -3.18 -17.30
C ALA A 160 4.33 -4.46 -16.46
N ALA A 161 4.87 -4.34 -15.25
CA ALA A 161 4.83 -5.38 -14.24
C ALA A 161 4.45 -4.78 -12.88
N TYR A 162 3.59 -5.46 -12.14
CA TYR A 162 3.23 -5.10 -10.78
C TYR A 162 3.66 -6.22 -9.82
N LEU A 163 4.42 -5.86 -8.79
CA LEU A 163 4.97 -6.81 -7.82
C LEU A 163 4.39 -6.51 -6.43
N GLY A 164 3.72 -7.50 -5.83
CA GLY A 164 3.06 -7.36 -4.53
C GLY A 164 3.09 -8.63 -3.69
N ASP A 165 2.96 -8.53 -2.37
CA ASP A 165 3.04 -9.66 -1.44
C ASP A 165 1.76 -9.90 -0.63
N ASP A 166 0.96 -8.84 -0.44
CA ASP A 166 -0.16 -8.81 0.49
C ASP A 166 -1.51 -9.08 -0.20
N LEU A 167 -2.60 -9.13 0.56
CA LEU A 167 -3.95 -9.37 0.02
C LEU A 167 -4.53 -8.15 -0.71
N THR A 168 -4.08 -6.94 -0.37
CA THR A 168 -4.52 -5.69 -1.02
C THR A 168 -3.90 -5.50 -2.39
N ASP A 169 -2.82 -6.23 -2.70
CA ASP A 169 -2.24 -6.32 -4.04
C ASP A 169 -3.11 -7.10 -5.04
N GLU A 170 -4.13 -7.82 -4.57
CA GLU A 170 -5.04 -8.54 -5.46
C GLU A 170 -5.84 -7.63 -6.38
N ASP A 171 -6.16 -6.41 -5.93
CA ASP A 171 -6.81 -5.39 -6.76
C ASP A 171 -5.88 -4.92 -7.88
N ALA A 172 -4.59 -4.73 -7.57
CA ALA A 172 -3.57 -4.40 -8.55
C ALA A 172 -3.31 -5.53 -9.55
N PHE A 173 -3.28 -6.79 -9.11
CA PHE A 173 -3.13 -7.94 -10.01
C PHE A 173 -4.30 -8.05 -11.00
N ARG A 174 -5.53 -7.82 -10.53
CA ARG A 174 -6.71 -7.76 -11.41
C ARG A 174 -6.60 -6.62 -12.42
N ALA A 175 -6.21 -5.43 -11.96
CA ALA A 175 -6.09 -4.24 -12.79
C ALA A 175 -5.04 -4.37 -13.92
N ILE A 176 -3.91 -5.04 -13.65
CA ILE A 176 -2.84 -5.22 -14.65
C ILE A 176 -3.11 -6.39 -15.61
N SER A 177 -4.03 -7.30 -15.29
CA SER A 177 -4.29 -8.50 -16.07
C SER A 177 -4.62 -8.18 -17.53
N GLY A 178 -3.93 -8.86 -18.45
CA GLY A 178 -4.08 -8.64 -19.91
C GLY A 178 -3.39 -7.36 -20.45
N ARG A 179 -2.81 -6.52 -19.59
CA ARG A 179 -2.07 -5.30 -19.97
C ARG A 179 -0.61 -5.30 -19.52
N GLY A 180 -0.24 -6.22 -18.65
CA GLY A 180 1.10 -6.42 -18.12
C GLY A 180 1.18 -7.73 -17.35
N ILE A 181 2.15 -7.85 -16.45
CA ILE A 181 2.38 -9.04 -15.64
C ILE A 181 2.14 -8.72 -14.17
N GLY A 182 1.18 -9.40 -13.54
CA GLY A 182 1.00 -9.43 -12.10
C GLY A 182 1.93 -10.46 -11.45
N VAL A 183 2.66 -10.06 -10.42
CA VAL A 183 3.68 -10.89 -9.78
C VAL A 183 3.43 -10.95 -8.27
N LEU A 184 3.09 -12.13 -7.78
CA LEU A 184 3.01 -12.41 -6.36
C LEU A 184 4.43 -12.66 -5.81
N VAL A 185 4.83 -11.92 -4.78
CA VAL A 185 6.19 -11.98 -4.20
C VAL A 185 6.11 -12.40 -2.73
N ARG A 186 6.25 -13.69 -2.43
CA ARG A 186 6.22 -14.17 -1.04
C ARG A 186 6.82 -15.57 -0.87
N PRO A 187 7.22 -15.97 0.35
CA PRO A 187 7.88 -17.27 0.57
C PRO A 187 7.02 -18.51 0.29
N VAL A 188 5.69 -18.38 0.32
CA VAL A 188 4.75 -19.51 0.15
C VAL A 188 3.73 -19.10 -0.91
N LEU A 189 3.26 -20.02 -1.76
CA LEU A 189 2.16 -19.72 -2.68
C LEU A 189 0.83 -19.55 -1.94
N ARG A 190 -0.08 -18.73 -2.47
CA ARG A 190 -1.49 -18.68 -2.08
C ARG A 190 -2.35 -18.55 -3.32
N LYS A 191 -3.67 -18.73 -3.16
CA LYS A 191 -4.62 -18.29 -4.17
C LYS A 191 -4.41 -16.79 -4.45
N THR A 192 -4.28 -16.44 -5.72
CA THR A 192 -3.98 -15.08 -6.18
C THR A 192 -4.48 -14.90 -7.62
N ALA A 193 -4.71 -13.65 -8.01
CA ALA A 193 -4.93 -13.23 -9.39
C ALA A 193 -3.62 -12.93 -10.15
N ALA A 194 -2.45 -12.97 -9.49
CA ALA A 194 -1.16 -12.78 -10.15
C ALA A 194 -0.87 -13.89 -11.19
N ASP A 195 -0.17 -13.53 -12.26
CA ASP A 195 0.23 -14.43 -13.35
C ASP A 195 1.40 -15.33 -12.94
N ILE A 196 2.33 -14.79 -12.14
CA ILE A 196 3.52 -15.49 -11.67
C ILE A 196 3.71 -15.32 -10.16
N TRP A 197 4.44 -16.27 -9.57
CA TRP A 197 4.84 -16.25 -8.17
C TRP A 197 6.36 -16.32 -8.08
N LEU A 198 6.95 -15.43 -7.27
CA LEU A 198 8.38 -15.38 -6.97
C LEU A 198 8.61 -15.56 -5.47
N VAL A 199 9.65 -16.31 -5.13
CA VAL A 199 10.17 -16.52 -3.77
C VAL A 199 11.29 -15.50 -3.48
N PRO A 200 11.03 -14.49 -2.63
CA PRO A 200 12.05 -13.49 -2.27
C PRO A 200 13.09 -14.06 -1.28
N PRO A 201 14.29 -13.42 -1.18
CA PRO A 201 14.72 -12.26 -1.95
C PRO A 201 15.30 -12.59 -3.33
N GLY A 202 15.82 -13.80 -3.54
CA GLY A 202 16.63 -14.12 -4.72
C GLY A 202 15.89 -14.00 -6.06
N GLU A 203 14.70 -14.61 -6.17
CA GLU A 203 13.93 -14.58 -7.43
C GLU A 203 13.39 -13.19 -7.74
N LEU A 204 13.04 -12.42 -6.70
CA LEU A 204 12.63 -11.02 -6.83
C LEU A 204 13.76 -10.16 -7.40
N LEU A 205 14.97 -10.26 -6.84
CA LEU A 205 16.13 -9.51 -7.32
C LEU A 205 16.50 -9.92 -8.76
N SER A 206 16.45 -11.21 -9.07
CA SER A 206 16.70 -11.72 -10.43
C SER A 206 15.66 -11.23 -11.45
N PHE A 207 14.39 -11.14 -11.07
CA PHE A 207 13.34 -10.58 -11.92
C PHE A 207 13.59 -9.09 -12.19
N LEU A 208 13.76 -8.31 -11.12
CA LEU A 208 13.97 -6.87 -11.22
C LEU A 208 15.23 -6.52 -12.03
N GLY A 209 16.32 -7.27 -11.85
CA GLY A 209 17.55 -7.07 -12.60
C GLY A 209 17.36 -7.27 -14.11
N ARG A 210 16.72 -8.37 -14.51
CA ARG A 210 16.38 -8.64 -15.93
C ARG A 210 15.40 -7.62 -16.51
N TRP A 211 14.46 -7.14 -15.70
CA TRP A 211 13.54 -6.08 -16.11
C TRP A 211 14.29 -4.77 -16.42
N ILE A 212 15.16 -4.35 -15.50
CA ILE A 212 16.00 -3.15 -15.66
C ILE A 212 16.91 -3.26 -16.90
N GLU A 213 17.53 -4.41 -17.12
CA GLU A 213 18.35 -4.68 -18.33
C GLU A 213 17.52 -4.57 -19.62
N SER A 214 16.28 -5.07 -19.60
CA SER A 214 15.36 -4.98 -20.75
C SER A 214 14.94 -3.54 -21.04
N CYS A 215 14.98 -2.66 -20.03
CA CYS A 215 14.82 -1.22 -20.15
C CYS A 215 16.14 -0.48 -20.42
N GLY A 216 17.18 -1.16 -20.93
CA GLY A 216 18.47 -0.53 -21.25
C GLY A 216 19.32 -0.10 -20.04
N GLY A 217 18.91 -0.46 -18.82
CA GLY A 217 19.68 -0.25 -17.59
C GLY A 217 20.83 -1.26 -17.45
N ARG A 218 21.73 -1.01 -16.50
CA ARG A 218 22.81 -1.95 -16.15
C ARG A 218 22.46 -2.64 -14.82
N TYR A 219 22.47 -3.96 -14.78
CA TYR A 219 22.36 -4.75 -13.55
C TYR A 219 23.64 -5.60 -13.37
N GLY A 220 24.16 -5.68 -12.14
CA GLY A 220 25.21 -6.65 -11.79
C GLY A 220 26.62 -6.43 -12.35
N LYS A 221 27.14 -5.20 -12.39
CA LYS A 221 28.58 -4.96 -12.57
C LYS A 221 29.32 -4.79 -11.25
#